data_AF-A0A348P3F6-F1
#
_entry.id   AF-A0A348P3F6-F1
#
_cell.length_a   1.000
_cell.length_b   1.000
_cell.length_c   1.000
_cell.angle_alpha   90.00
_cell.angle_beta   90.00
_cell.angle_gamma   90.00
#
_symmetry.space_group_name_H-M   'P 1'
#
loop_
_entity.id
_entity.type
_entity.pdbx_description
1 polymer ?
#
loop_
_entity_poly.entity_id
_entity_poly.type
_entity_poly.pdbx_seq_one_letter_code
_entity_poly.pdbx_strand_id
1 'polypeptide(L)'
;MDNSQNSIKAFTDAIKRMAKEECDAINNETRQIKSQRLDALIQQTRDKYNNYVDYELLRLQADTNRQISILHENEKKELAALRSKLTDKIFDAVLTELSNFTNTTEYKKLMIRSFAEIIEALPDEELEFFVRQEDMILCDEICKALDRTLEIKPADDIKLGGVKAVGIKTESLADDTLDTKLEEQKKLFVEHSGFKI
;
A
#
# COMPACT_ATOMS: atom_id res chain seq x y z
N MET A 1 -35.78 -105.44 -20.25
CA MET A 1 -34.52 -104.69 -20.38
C MET A 1 -34.72 -103.25 -20.88
N ASP A 2 -35.87 -102.92 -21.47
CA ASP A 2 -36.15 -101.62 -22.09
C ASP A 2 -36.41 -100.45 -21.11
N ASN A 3 -37.02 -100.75 -19.95
CA ASN A 3 -37.43 -99.72 -18.98
C ASN A 3 -36.26 -99.07 -18.20
N SER A 4 -35.17 -99.83 -17.97
CA SER A 4 -33.97 -99.30 -17.29
C SER A 4 -33.11 -98.41 -18.19
N GLN A 5 -33.06 -98.67 -19.50
CA GLN A 5 -32.34 -97.80 -20.44
C GLN A 5 -33.04 -96.45 -20.63
N ASN A 6 -34.37 -96.42 -20.57
CA ASN A 6 -35.14 -95.19 -20.67
C ASN A 6 -35.03 -94.33 -19.40
N SER A 7 -35.01 -94.93 -18.21
CA SER A 7 -34.84 -94.16 -16.96
C SER A 7 -33.42 -93.59 -16.82
N ILE A 8 -32.39 -94.32 -17.25
CA ILE A 8 -31.00 -93.84 -17.27
C ILE A 8 -30.85 -92.64 -18.21
N LYS A 9 -31.45 -92.69 -19.41
CA LYS A 9 -31.45 -91.55 -20.35
C LYS A 9 -32.13 -90.32 -19.76
N ALA A 10 -33.33 -90.47 -19.19
CA ALA A 10 -34.04 -89.37 -18.56
C ALA A 10 -33.25 -88.75 -17.39
N PHE A 11 -32.56 -89.57 -16.60
CA PHE A 11 -31.70 -89.10 -15.52
C PHE A 11 -30.47 -88.34 -16.04
N THR A 12 -29.80 -88.86 -17.08
CA THR A 12 -28.67 -88.15 -17.70
C THR A 12 -29.07 -86.84 -18.36
N ASP A 13 -30.26 -86.76 -18.97
CA ASP A 13 -30.76 -85.52 -19.57
C ASP A 13 -31.18 -84.51 -18.49
N ALA A 14 -31.74 -84.97 -17.38
CA ALA A 14 -32.01 -84.13 -16.21
C ALA A 14 -30.72 -83.55 -15.60
N ILE A 15 -29.66 -84.36 -15.46
CA ILE A 15 -28.34 -83.90 -14.99
C ILE A 15 -27.75 -82.87 -15.96
N LYS A 16 -27.79 -83.13 -17.28
CA LYS A 16 -27.30 -82.18 -18.29
C LYS A 16 -28.07 -80.86 -18.26
N ARG A 17 -29.39 -80.91 -18.05
CA ARG A 17 -30.22 -79.70 -17.95
C ARG A 17 -29.87 -78.91 -16.70
N MET A 18 -29.77 -79.56 -15.52
CA MET A 18 -29.35 -78.90 -14.29
C MET A 18 -27.95 -78.29 -14.42
N ALA A 19 -26.97 -79.03 -14.94
CA ALA A 19 -25.62 -78.53 -15.17
C ALA A 19 -25.59 -77.32 -16.12
N LYS A 20 -26.46 -77.31 -17.13
CA LYS A 20 -26.58 -76.19 -18.07
C LYS A 20 -27.23 -74.97 -17.41
N GLU A 21 -28.32 -75.16 -16.67
CA GLU A 21 -28.97 -74.09 -15.91
C GLU A 21 -28.00 -73.47 -14.88
N GLU A 22 -27.20 -74.29 -14.21
CA GLU A 22 -26.20 -73.85 -13.24
C GLU A 22 -25.03 -73.11 -13.91
N CYS A 23 -24.55 -73.58 -15.07
CA CYS A 23 -23.57 -72.85 -15.87
C CYS A 23 -24.12 -71.50 -16.38
N ASP A 24 -25.37 -71.46 -16.82
CA ASP A 24 -26.01 -70.23 -17.29
C ASP A 24 -26.21 -69.23 -16.13
N ALA A 25 -26.56 -69.71 -14.93
CA ALA A 25 -26.63 -68.91 -13.72
C ALA A 25 -25.26 -68.30 -13.36
N ILE A 26 -24.20 -69.12 -13.30
CA ILE A 26 -22.82 -68.66 -13.01
C ILE A 26 -22.36 -67.64 -14.06
N ASN A 27 -22.66 -67.87 -15.34
CA ASN A 27 -22.28 -66.94 -16.41
C ASN A 27 -23.00 -65.60 -16.29
N ASN A 28 -24.29 -65.59 -15.94
CA ASN A 28 -25.05 -64.37 -15.74
C ASN A 28 -24.56 -63.58 -14.52
N GLU A 29 -24.31 -64.27 -13.40
CA GLU A 29 -23.74 -63.67 -12.19
C GLU A 29 -22.34 -63.08 -12.48
N THR A 30 -21.51 -63.82 -13.21
CA THR A 30 -20.17 -63.35 -13.63
C THR A 30 -20.26 -62.09 -14.49
N ARG A 31 -21.23 -61.99 -15.41
CA ARG A 31 -21.45 -60.78 -16.21
C ARG A 31 -21.90 -59.61 -15.34
N GLN A 32 -22.82 -59.81 -14.41
CA GLN A 32 -23.28 -58.75 -13.50
C GLN A 32 -22.13 -58.23 -12.63
N ILE A 33 -21.34 -59.11 -12.02
CA ILE A 33 -20.19 -58.73 -11.20
C ILE A 33 -19.17 -57.95 -12.04
N LYS A 34 -18.88 -58.40 -13.26
CA LYS A 34 -17.98 -57.67 -14.17
C LYS A 34 -18.49 -56.27 -14.49
N SER A 35 -19.78 -56.13 -14.83
CA SER A 35 -20.39 -54.83 -15.10
C SER A 35 -20.27 -53.90 -13.90
N GLN A 36 -20.70 -54.35 -12.72
CA GLN A 36 -20.66 -53.55 -11.49
C GLN A 36 -19.25 -53.11 -11.12
N ARG A 37 -18.25 -53.99 -11.26
CA ARG A 37 -16.85 -53.65 -11.02
C ARG A 37 -16.32 -52.64 -12.03
N LEU A 38 -16.71 -52.77 -13.29
CA LEU A 38 -16.31 -51.83 -14.35
C LEU A 38 -16.91 -50.45 -14.11
N ASP A 39 -18.20 -50.39 -13.77
CA ASP A 39 -18.88 -49.13 -13.43
C ASP A 39 -18.27 -48.47 -12.19
N ALA A 40 -17.98 -49.25 -11.15
CA ALA A 40 -17.31 -48.75 -9.95
C ALA A 40 -15.91 -48.19 -10.27
N LEU A 41 -15.15 -48.87 -11.13
CA LEU A 41 -13.82 -48.40 -11.54
C LEU A 41 -13.91 -47.10 -12.37
N ILE A 42 -14.89 -47.00 -13.27
CA ILE A 42 -15.14 -45.79 -14.07
C ILE A 42 -15.48 -44.62 -13.14
N GLN A 43 -16.38 -44.83 -12.17
CA GLN A 43 -16.74 -43.79 -11.22
C GLN A 43 -15.54 -43.35 -10.36
N GLN A 44 -14.80 -44.29 -9.78
CA GLN A 44 -13.59 -43.96 -9.03
C GLN A 44 -12.56 -43.20 -9.86
N THR A 45 -12.41 -43.55 -11.15
CA THR A 45 -11.48 -42.86 -12.05
C THR A 45 -11.95 -41.44 -12.34
N ARG A 46 -13.26 -41.25 -12.57
CA ARG A 46 -13.86 -39.93 -12.77
C ARG A 46 -13.70 -39.05 -11.53
N ASP A 47 -14.00 -39.57 -10.35
CA ASP A 47 -13.88 -38.82 -9.10
C ASP A 47 -12.43 -38.38 -8.85
N LYS A 48 -11.46 -39.26 -9.08
CA LYS A 48 -10.04 -38.92 -9.00
C LYS A 48 -9.65 -37.81 -9.97
N TYR A 49 -10.12 -37.90 -11.21
CA TYR A 49 -9.81 -36.91 -12.23
C TYR A 49 -10.44 -35.55 -11.92
N ASN A 50 -11.71 -35.54 -11.50
CA ASN A 50 -12.42 -34.32 -11.11
C ASN A 50 -11.72 -33.64 -9.93
N ASN A 51 -11.39 -34.41 -8.88
CA ASN A 51 -10.67 -33.87 -7.72
C ASN A 51 -9.31 -33.29 -8.11
N TYR A 52 -8.60 -33.91 -9.05
CA TYR A 52 -7.33 -33.40 -9.56
C TYR A 52 -7.51 -32.10 -10.34
N VAL A 53 -8.51 -32.02 -11.23
CA VAL A 53 -8.82 -30.81 -11.99
C VAL A 53 -9.23 -29.68 -11.07
N ASP A 54 -10.09 -29.94 -10.08
CA ASP A 54 -10.54 -28.96 -9.10
C ASP A 54 -9.35 -28.44 -8.27
N TYR A 55 -8.45 -29.32 -7.85
CA TYR A 55 -7.22 -28.95 -7.15
C TYR A 55 -6.33 -28.03 -8.00
N GLU A 56 -6.04 -28.42 -9.25
CA GLU A 56 -5.20 -27.60 -10.14
C GLU A 56 -5.85 -26.26 -10.47
N LEU A 57 -7.18 -26.22 -10.59
CA LEU A 57 -7.92 -24.98 -10.81
C LEU A 57 -7.84 -24.04 -9.61
N LEU A 58 -8.04 -24.56 -8.40
CA LEU A 58 -7.89 -23.79 -7.15
C LEU A 58 -6.45 -23.27 -7.00
N ARG A 59 -5.46 -24.10 -7.31
CA ARG A 59 -4.04 -23.72 -7.28
C ARG A 59 -3.74 -22.62 -8.28
N LEU A 60 -4.21 -22.75 -9.53
CA LEU A 60 -4.01 -21.74 -10.56
C LEU A 60 -4.68 -20.40 -10.20
N GLN A 61 -5.87 -20.44 -9.63
CA GLN A 61 -6.56 -19.26 -9.12
C GLN A 61 -5.77 -18.59 -7.99
N ALA A 62 -5.26 -19.37 -7.03
CA ALA A 62 -4.44 -18.85 -5.95
C ALA A 62 -3.14 -18.19 -6.45
N ASP A 63 -2.46 -18.83 -7.41
CA ASP A 63 -1.23 -18.30 -8.02
C ASP A 63 -1.52 -17.01 -8.81
N THR A 64 -2.62 -16.97 -9.57
CA THR A 64 -3.04 -15.79 -10.32
C THR A 64 -3.37 -14.62 -9.38
N ASN A 65 -4.15 -14.87 -8.33
CA ASN A 65 -4.50 -13.85 -7.33
C ASN A 65 -3.26 -13.30 -6.61
N ARG A 66 -2.29 -14.18 -6.32
CA ARG A 66 -1.01 -13.77 -5.76
C ARG A 66 -0.23 -12.87 -6.71
N GLN A 67 -0.15 -13.21 -7.99
CA GLN A 67 0.52 -12.39 -9.00
C GLN A 67 -0.16 -11.02 -9.16
N ILE A 68 -1.50 -10.99 -9.23
CA ILE A 68 -2.26 -9.74 -9.30
C ILE A 68 -1.97 -8.86 -8.09
N SER A 69 -1.93 -9.45 -6.90
CA SER A 69 -1.67 -8.73 -5.65
C SER A 69 -0.25 -8.13 -5.63
N ILE A 70 0.76 -8.89 -6.08
CA ILE A 70 2.14 -8.40 -6.21
C ILE A 70 2.21 -7.26 -7.23
N LEU A 71 1.58 -7.42 -8.39
CA LEU A 71 1.58 -6.39 -9.44
C LEU A 71 0.93 -5.10 -8.93
N HIS A 72 -0.24 -5.20 -8.32
CA HIS A 72 -0.98 -4.05 -7.80
C HIS A 72 -0.23 -3.33 -6.67
N GLU A 73 0.51 -4.06 -5.84
CA GLU A 73 1.36 -3.47 -4.81
C GLU A 73 2.58 -2.75 -5.41
N ASN A 74 3.19 -3.31 -6.47
CA ASN A 74 4.28 -2.66 -7.18
C ASN A 74 3.82 -1.39 -7.89
N GLU A 75 2.68 -1.42 -8.59
CA GLU A 75 2.10 -0.24 -9.25
C GLU A 75 1.77 0.86 -8.24
N LYS A 76 1.24 0.52 -7.06
CA LYS A 76 1.03 1.48 -5.97
C LYS A 76 2.33 2.12 -5.51
N LYS A 77 3.39 1.33 -5.33
CA LYS A 77 4.71 1.84 -4.92
C LYS A 77 5.31 2.75 -5.97
N GLU A 78 5.23 2.37 -7.25
CA GLU A 78 5.72 3.19 -8.36
C GLU A 78 4.95 4.52 -8.45
N LEU A 79 3.62 4.47 -8.30
CA LEU A 79 2.79 5.67 -8.30
C LEU A 79 3.13 6.61 -7.12
N ALA A 80 3.31 6.07 -5.92
CA ALA A 80 3.72 6.84 -4.74
C ALA A 80 5.11 7.47 -4.94
N ALA A 81 6.07 6.72 -5.49
CA ALA A 81 7.40 7.24 -5.81
C ALA A 81 7.35 8.36 -6.85
N LEU A 82 6.51 8.22 -7.89
CA LEU A 82 6.33 9.26 -8.90
C LEU A 82 5.70 10.52 -8.30
N ARG A 83 4.70 10.36 -7.42
CA ARG A 83 4.07 11.48 -6.70
C ARG A 83 5.08 12.21 -5.82
N SER A 84 5.86 11.48 -5.01
CA SER A 84 6.92 12.07 -4.18
C SER A 84 7.91 12.86 -5.05
N LYS A 85 8.38 12.27 -6.15
CA LYS A 85 9.31 12.93 -7.06
C LYS A 85 8.74 14.20 -7.69
N LEU A 86 7.44 14.25 -7.99
CA LEU A 86 6.82 15.46 -8.52
C LEU A 86 6.66 16.51 -7.43
N THR A 87 6.24 16.13 -6.23
CA THR A 87 6.19 17.03 -5.07
C THR A 87 7.57 17.65 -4.82
N ASP A 88 8.62 16.84 -4.75
CA ASP A 88 9.99 17.32 -4.52
C ASP A 88 10.40 18.34 -5.60
N LYS A 89 10.13 18.06 -6.88
CA LYS A 89 10.41 19.01 -7.97
C LYS A 89 9.66 20.34 -7.84
N ILE A 90 8.40 20.31 -7.42
CA ILE A 90 7.60 21.52 -7.23
C ILE A 90 8.21 22.35 -6.09
N PHE A 91 8.54 21.70 -4.97
CA PHE A 91 9.11 22.39 -3.81
C PHE A 91 10.54 22.87 -4.06
N ASP A 92 11.35 22.16 -4.85
CA ASP A 92 12.66 22.66 -5.29
C ASP A 92 12.54 23.94 -6.12
N ALA A 93 11.54 24.03 -6.99
CA ALA A 93 11.26 25.25 -7.75
C ALA A 93 10.81 26.40 -6.83
N VAL A 94 9.93 26.12 -5.86
CA VAL A 94 9.49 27.09 -4.85
C VAL A 94 10.67 27.57 -3.99
N LEU A 95 11.56 26.67 -3.56
CA LEU A 95 12.77 27.02 -2.81
C LEU A 95 13.66 27.98 -3.61
N THR A 96 13.81 27.73 -4.91
CA THR A 96 14.59 28.59 -5.81
C THR A 96 13.94 29.98 -5.92
N GLU A 97 12.61 30.03 -6.05
CA GLU A 97 11.86 31.30 -6.13
C GLU A 97 11.92 32.07 -4.80
N LEU A 98 11.79 31.40 -3.66
CA LEU A 98 11.95 31.99 -2.32
C LEU A 98 13.36 32.52 -2.10
N SER A 99 14.39 31.78 -2.52
CA SER A 99 15.77 32.25 -2.43
C SER A 99 16.04 33.47 -3.32
N ASN A 100 15.30 33.64 -4.42
CA ASN A 100 15.38 34.87 -5.22
C ASN A 100 14.60 36.01 -4.55
N PHE A 101 13.46 35.69 -3.93
CA PHE A 101 12.63 36.65 -3.20
C PHE A 101 13.36 37.28 -2.01
N THR A 102 14.18 36.52 -1.27
CA THR A 102 14.96 37.03 -0.13
C THR A 102 15.96 38.13 -0.52
N ASN A 103 16.37 38.18 -1.79
CA ASN A 103 17.24 39.23 -2.32
C ASN A 103 16.49 40.51 -2.76
N THR A 104 15.16 40.56 -2.59
CA THR A 104 14.33 41.69 -3.04
C THR A 104 14.01 42.68 -1.93
N THR A 105 13.68 43.92 -2.30
CA THR A 105 13.25 44.96 -1.36
C THR A 105 11.93 44.62 -0.65
N GLU A 106 11.09 43.79 -1.25
CA GLU A 106 9.82 43.34 -0.64
C GLU A 106 10.05 42.40 0.54
N TYR A 107 11.12 41.58 0.51
CA TYR A 107 11.50 40.76 1.65
C TYR A 107 11.86 41.59 2.87
N LYS A 108 12.54 42.73 2.69
CA LYS A 108 12.83 43.68 3.79
C LYS A 108 11.55 44.17 4.47
N LYS A 109 10.52 44.52 3.68
CA LYS A 109 9.22 44.97 4.22
C LYS A 109 8.53 43.85 5.00
N LEU A 110 8.61 42.62 4.48
CA LEU A 110 8.07 41.44 5.16
C LEU A 110 8.76 41.23 6.51
N MET A 111 10.09 41.32 6.56
CA MET A 111 10.84 41.22 7.82
C MET A 111 10.43 42.30 8.83
N ILE A 112 10.36 43.58 8.44
CA ILE A 112 9.92 44.66 9.34
C ILE A 112 8.53 44.36 9.92
N ARG A 113 7.60 43.87 9.08
CA ARG A 113 6.26 43.48 9.53
C ARG A 113 6.31 42.30 10.50
N SER A 114 7.08 41.25 10.19
CA SER A 114 7.25 40.08 11.07
C SER A 114 7.80 40.46 12.45
N PHE A 115 8.81 41.33 12.51
CA PHE A 115 9.32 41.86 13.77
C PHE A 115 8.24 42.65 14.53
N ALA A 116 7.47 43.51 13.84
CA ALA A 116 6.39 44.27 14.47
C ALA A 116 5.28 43.38 15.03
N GLU A 117 4.85 42.35 14.28
CA GLU A 117 3.82 41.39 14.69
C GLU A 117 4.25 40.59 15.93
N ILE A 118 5.50 40.14 15.98
CA ILE A 118 6.05 39.44 17.15
C ILE A 118 6.10 40.36 18.38
N ILE A 119 6.53 41.61 18.19
CA ILE A 119 6.60 42.61 19.28
C ILE A 119 5.19 42.95 19.80
N GLU A 120 4.19 43.04 18.92
CA GLU A 120 2.80 43.28 19.30
C GLU A 120 2.19 42.08 20.04
N ALA A 121 2.54 40.86 19.61
CA ALA A 121 2.09 39.63 20.25
C ALA A 121 2.72 39.43 21.64
N LEU A 122 3.94 39.93 21.87
CA LEU A 122 4.72 39.72 23.09
C LEU A 122 5.31 41.05 23.64
N PRO A 123 4.45 41.99 24.12
CA PRO A 123 4.87 43.35 24.46
C PRO A 123 5.64 43.49 25.79
N ASP A 124 5.51 42.51 26.71
CA ASP A 124 6.06 42.56 28.09
C ASP A 124 7.26 41.61 28.31
N GLU A 125 7.84 41.06 27.25
CA GLU A 125 8.90 40.06 27.33
C GLU A 125 10.27 40.61 26.91
N GLU A 126 11.33 40.12 27.57
CA GLU A 126 12.69 40.22 27.03
C GLU A 126 12.78 39.19 25.89
N LEU A 127 12.73 39.70 24.66
CA LEU A 127 12.74 38.90 23.43
C LEU A 127 14.15 38.83 22.85
N GLU A 128 14.65 37.61 22.65
CA GLU A 128 15.83 37.37 21.82
C GLU A 128 15.37 36.98 20.42
N PHE A 129 15.84 37.70 19.41
CA PHE A 129 15.54 37.44 18.02
C PHE A 129 16.68 36.67 17.35
N PHE A 130 16.31 35.75 16.47
CA PHE A 130 17.19 34.90 15.70
C PHE A 130 16.87 35.06 14.22
N VAL A 131 17.91 35.32 13.43
CA VAL A 131 17.81 35.52 11.97
C VAL A 131 18.93 34.78 11.26
N ARG A 132 18.79 34.59 9.95
CA ARG A 132 19.85 34.04 9.10
C ARG A 132 21.07 34.97 9.10
N GLN A 133 22.27 34.40 9.07
CA GLN A 133 23.53 35.17 9.09
C GLN A 133 23.63 36.24 7.98
N GLU A 134 23.10 35.96 6.79
CA GLU A 134 23.07 36.90 5.66
C GLU A 134 22.10 38.08 5.89
N ASP A 135 21.04 37.87 6.67
CA ASP A 135 20.02 38.87 6.96
C ASP A 135 20.43 39.82 8.10
N MET A 136 21.56 39.54 8.78
CA MET A 136 22.13 40.42 9.81
C MET A 136 22.39 41.84 9.30
N ILE A 137 22.66 42.01 8.00
CA ILE A 137 22.87 43.32 7.37
C ILE A 137 21.56 44.13 7.35
N LEU A 138 20.40 43.46 7.29
CA LEU A 138 19.08 44.07 7.30
C LEU A 138 18.62 44.43 8.72
N CYS A 139 19.14 43.74 9.73
CA CYS A 139 18.79 43.96 11.13
C CYS A 139 19.07 45.39 11.61
N ASP A 140 20.17 46.00 11.18
CA ASP A 140 20.49 47.39 11.52
C ASP A 140 19.47 48.39 10.92
N GLU A 141 18.94 48.09 9.72
CA GLU A 141 17.88 48.89 9.09
C GLU A 141 16.53 48.68 9.81
N ILE A 142 16.25 47.45 10.25
CA ILE A 142 15.02 47.08 10.95
C ILE A 142 14.97 47.70 12.35
N CYS A 143 16.06 47.65 13.13
CA CYS A 143 16.16 48.29 14.44
C CYS A 143 15.93 49.81 14.36
N LYS A 144 16.43 50.46 13.30
CA LYS A 144 16.16 51.88 13.02
C LYS A 144 14.71 52.14 12.62
N ALA A 145 14.08 51.23 11.89
CA ALA A 145 12.69 51.38 11.47
C ALA A 145 11.68 51.19 12.62
N LEU A 146 12.05 50.40 13.64
CA LEU A 146 11.20 50.09 14.80
C LEU A 146 11.48 50.98 16.01
N ASP A 147 12.46 51.88 15.95
CA ASP A 147 12.93 52.74 17.05
C ASP A 147 13.14 51.97 18.38
N ARG A 148 13.59 50.71 18.30
CA ARG A 148 13.83 49.83 19.44
C ARG A 148 15.18 49.13 19.31
N THR A 149 15.87 49.01 20.44
CA THR A 149 17.06 48.16 20.57
C THR A 149 16.60 46.72 20.78
N LEU A 150 16.81 45.86 19.78
CA LEU A 150 16.48 44.44 19.82
C LEU A 150 17.76 43.61 19.95
N GLU A 151 17.75 42.58 20.80
CA GLU A 151 18.85 41.62 20.87
C GLU A 151 18.69 40.59 19.74
N ILE A 152 19.47 40.76 18.66
CA ILE A 152 19.42 39.91 17.48
C ILE A 152 20.68 39.04 17.42
N LYS A 153 20.50 37.73 17.30
CA LYS A 153 21.56 36.73 17.18
C LYS A 153 21.46 36.02 15.83
N PRO A 154 22.58 35.67 15.20
CA PRO A 154 22.56 34.81 14.03
C PRO A 154 22.22 33.37 14.45
N ALA A 155 21.43 32.68 13.64
CA ALA A 155 21.13 31.27 13.82
C ALA A 155 21.32 30.50 12.51
N ASP A 156 22.07 29.39 12.59
CA ASP A 156 22.41 28.53 11.45
C ASP A 156 21.27 27.54 11.09
N ASP A 157 20.22 27.48 11.91
CA ASP A 157 19.03 26.65 11.67
C ASP A 157 18.09 27.26 10.61
N ILE A 158 18.20 28.56 10.34
CA ILE A 158 17.37 29.29 9.37
C ILE A 158 18.04 29.29 7.99
N LYS A 159 17.47 28.54 7.02
CA LYS A 159 18.09 28.36 5.69
C LYS A 159 17.55 29.32 4.65
N LEU A 160 16.24 29.57 4.63
CA LEU A 160 15.62 30.45 3.64
C LEU A 160 15.65 31.90 4.12
N GLY A 161 15.27 32.11 5.38
CA GLY A 161 15.19 33.42 6.01
C GLY A 161 13.98 33.57 6.92
N GLY A 162 13.79 34.77 7.45
CA GLY A 162 12.72 35.12 8.37
C GLY A 162 13.21 35.33 9.80
N VAL A 163 12.26 35.35 10.74
CA VAL A 163 12.50 35.76 12.12
C VAL A 163 12.00 34.70 13.06
N LYS A 164 12.83 34.35 14.04
CA LYS A 164 12.46 33.53 15.17
C LYS A 164 12.70 34.32 16.44
N ALA A 165 11.77 34.31 17.37
CA ALA A 165 11.90 35.02 18.63
C ALA A 165 11.63 34.09 19.81
N VAL A 166 12.44 34.24 20.86
CA VAL A 166 12.31 33.50 22.11
C VAL A 166 12.10 34.49 23.25
N GLY A 167 11.02 34.32 23.99
CA GLY A 167 10.75 35.03 25.23
C GLY A 167 11.54 34.43 26.39
N ILE A 168 12.49 35.18 26.96
CA ILE A 168 13.34 34.72 28.06
C ILE A 168 12.50 34.39 29.32
N LYS A 169 11.40 35.14 29.55
CA LYS A 169 10.60 35.02 30.79
C LYS A 169 9.55 33.90 30.75
N THR A 170 9.04 33.54 29.58
CA THR A 170 7.91 32.61 29.43
C THR A 170 8.28 31.33 28.67
N GLU A 171 9.52 31.22 28.18
CA GLU A 171 9.97 30.17 27.25
C GLU A 171 9.09 30.07 25.98
N SER A 172 8.38 31.14 25.64
CA SER A 172 7.53 31.19 24.45
C SER A 172 8.38 31.31 23.19
N LEU A 173 8.09 30.47 22.19
CA LEU A 173 8.74 30.47 20.88
C LEU A 173 7.78 31.00 19.83
N ALA A 174 8.13 32.12 19.20
CA ALA A 174 7.46 32.61 18.00
C ALA A 174 8.37 32.33 16.80
N ASP A 175 7.94 31.43 15.91
CA ASP A 175 8.68 31.08 14.69
C ASP A 175 7.93 31.63 13.47
N ASP A 176 8.45 32.71 12.89
CA ASP A 176 7.95 33.32 11.67
C ASP A 176 8.92 33.11 10.48
N THR A 177 9.71 32.03 10.53
CA THR A 177 10.66 31.69 9.46
C THR A 177 9.94 31.22 8.19
N LEU A 178 10.54 31.53 7.04
CA LEU A 178 10.06 31.05 5.74
C LEU A 178 10.16 29.52 5.65
N ASP A 179 11.11 28.91 6.35
CA ASP A 179 11.28 27.47 6.47
C ASP A 179 10.04 26.81 7.09
N THR A 180 9.58 27.30 8.25
CA THR A 180 8.39 26.76 8.94
C THR A 180 7.12 26.98 8.12
N LYS A 181 6.94 28.17 7.53
CA LYS A 181 5.80 28.45 6.62
C LYS A 181 5.79 27.54 5.40
N LEU A 182 6.96 27.27 4.81
CA LEU A 182 7.07 26.39 3.65
C LEU A 182 6.71 24.94 4.01
N GLU A 183 7.16 24.44 5.17
CA GLU A 183 6.82 23.10 5.64
C GLU A 183 5.31 22.95 5.95
N GLU A 184 4.68 23.97 6.53
CA GLU A 184 3.23 23.99 6.71
C GLU A 184 2.48 23.95 5.37
N GLN A 185 2.90 24.75 4.40
CA GLN A 185 2.33 24.72 3.05
C GLN A 185 2.58 23.38 2.34
N LYS A 186 3.73 22.74 2.60
CA LYS A 186 4.03 21.39 2.07
C LYS A 186 3.07 20.35 2.62
N LYS A 187 2.79 20.36 3.93
CA LYS A 187 1.78 19.48 4.55
C LYS A 187 0.40 19.70 3.93
N LEU A 188 -0.04 20.95 3.85
CA LEU A 188 -1.33 21.31 3.25
C LEU A 188 -1.42 20.90 1.78
N PHE A 189 -0.35 21.10 1.01
CA PHE A 189 -0.25 20.68 -0.38
C PHE A 189 -0.44 19.17 -0.51
N VAL A 190 0.30 18.36 0.24
CA VAL A 190 0.18 16.89 0.18
C VAL A 190 -1.24 16.43 0.56
N GLU A 191 -1.87 17.09 1.52
CA GLU A 191 -3.23 16.74 1.95
C GLU A 191 -4.32 17.09 0.92
N HIS A 192 -4.21 18.23 0.23
CA HIS A 192 -5.28 18.78 -0.62
C HIS A 192 -5.05 18.59 -2.13
N SER A 193 -3.81 18.40 -2.58
CA SER A 193 -3.46 18.34 -4.01
C SER A 193 -3.76 16.98 -4.67
N GLY A 194 -4.20 15.98 -3.91
CA GLY A 194 -4.36 14.61 -4.39
C GLY A 194 -3.04 13.83 -4.53
N PHE A 195 -1.90 14.45 -4.23
CA PHE A 195 -0.59 13.81 -4.11
C PHE A 195 -0.39 13.13 -2.76
N LYS A 196 -1.45 12.57 -2.17
CA LYS A 196 -1.31 11.74 -0.98
C LYS A 196 -0.35 10.59 -1.30
N ILE A 197 0.75 10.59 -0.58
CA ILE A 197 1.81 9.58 -0.61
C ILE A 197 1.36 8.42 0.27
#